data_AF-A0A950FK58-F1
#
_entry.id   AF-A0A950FK58-F1
#
_cell.length_a   1.000
_cell.length_b   1.000
_cell.length_c   1.000
_cell.angle_alpha   90.00
_cell.angle_beta   90.00
_cell.angle_gamma   90.00
#
_symmetry.space_group_name_H-M   'P 1'
#
loop_
_entity.id
_entity.type
_entity.pdbx_description
1 polymer ?
#
loop_
_entity_poly.entity_id
_entity_poly.type
_entity_poly.pdbx_seq_one_letter_code
_entity_poly.pdbx_strand_id
1 'polypeptide(L)'
;MLDFVGAALTFPLVARPGQHYLEDAAGKPFLIYGDSALSLIAQLTGEKVDLYLDDKRARGFNALLINLIEHRFSTNAPANAYGQQPFMKSDDYSTTNERHFAHADWVLHQAANKGFLVLPTPSYTGLCRRSGRLVSRDENEWGPPTPRIWTLPWTASPMSFGLKEEITIRLIGIG
;
A
#
# COMPACT_ATOMS: atom_id res chain seq x y z
N MET A 1 5.67 35.80 0.39
CA MET A 1 5.12 34.76 1.29
C MET A 1 4.44 33.77 0.35
N LEU A 2 4.94 32.53 0.25
CA LEU A 2 4.38 31.56 -0.69
C LEU A 2 3.14 30.93 -0.05
N ASP A 3 2.00 31.12 -0.70
CA ASP A 3 0.69 30.68 -0.22
C ASP A 3 0.56 29.16 -0.44
N PHE A 4 1.06 28.36 0.50
CA PHE A 4 0.81 26.92 0.55
C PHE A 4 -0.57 26.58 1.15
N VAL A 5 -1.53 27.51 1.11
CA VAL A 5 -2.91 27.22 1.48
C VAL A 5 -3.46 26.19 0.48
N GLY A 6 -3.88 25.05 1.01
CA GLY A 6 -4.17 23.82 0.27
C GLY A 6 -5.28 23.97 -0.75
N ALA A 7 -4.92 24.33 -1.98
CA ALA A 7 -5.74 24.01 -3.14
C ALA A 7 -5.94 22.49 -3.19
N ALA A 8 -7.18 22.06 -3.45
CA ALA A 8 -7.54 20.66 -3.56
C ALA A 8 -6.64 19.97 -4.59
N LEU A 9 -5.97 18.90 -4.18
CA LEU A 9 -5.12 18.10 -5.06
C LEU A 9 -5.97 17.51 -6.18
N THR A 10 -5.60 17.77 -7.43
CA THR A 10 -6.31 17.23 -8.60
C THR A 10 -5.48 16.12 -9.27
N PHE A 11 -6.02 14.91 -9.29
CA PHE A 11 -5.39 13.77 -9.96
C PHE A 11 -5.67 13.77 -11.48
N PRO A 12 -4.82 13.13 -12.31
CA PRO A 12 -3.63 12.36 -11.94
C PRO A 12 -2.40 13.23 -11.62
N LEU A 13 -1.45 12.66 -10.87
CA LEU A 13 -0.11 13.21 -10.75
C LEU A 13 0.71 12.84 -11.98
N VAL A 14 1.50 13.79 -12.49
CA VAL A 14 2.26 13.65 -13.73
C VAL A 14 3.73 13.97 -13.47
N ALA A 15 4.63 13.15 -14.01
CA ALA A 15 6.05 13.46 -14.14
C ALA A 15 6.33 13.95 -15.57
N ARG A 16 7.06 15.06 -15.72
CA ARG A 16 7.44 15.58 -17.05
C ARG A 16 8.91 15.32 -17.35
N PRO A 17 9.29 15.14 -18.63
CA PRO A 17 10.69 15.01 -19.02
C PRO A 17 11.54 16.20 -18.53
N GLY A 18 12.69 15.91 -17.94
CA GLY A 18 13.63 16.92 -17.44
C GLY A 18 13.25 17.59 -16.12
N GLN A 19 12.09 17.28 -15.54
CA GLN A 19 11.73 17.70 -14.18
C GLN A 19 12.07 16.61 -13.16
N HIS A 20 12.32 17.01 -11.92
CA HIS A 20 12.60 16.12 -10.79
C HIS A 20 11.53 16.19 -9.69
N TYR A 21 10.33 16.64 -10.04
CA TYR A 21 9.17 16.75 -9.16
C TYR A 21 7.91 16.32 -9.92
N LEU A 22 6.82 16.06 -9.17
CA LEU A 22 5.51 15.75 -9.73
C LEU A 22 4.70 17.03 -9.87
N GLU A 23 3.79 17.07 -10.84
CA GLU A 23 2.74 18.06 -10.95
C GLU A 23 1.37 17.41 -10.78
N ASP A 24 0.40 18.13 -10.25
CA ASP A 24 -1.00 17.74 -10.30
C ASP A 24 -1.63 18.03 -11.68
N ALA A 25 -2.89 17.64 -11.88
CA ALA A 25 -3.59 17.85 -13.14
C ALA A 25 -3.78 19.35 -13.51
N ALA A 26 -3.66 20.26 -12.54
CA ALA A 26 -3.70 21.70 -12.75
C ALA A 26 -2.30 22.29 -13.05
N GLY A 27 -1.25 21.47 -13.11
CA GLY A 27 0.14 21.89 -13.36
C GLY A 27 0.85 22.46 -12.13
N LYS A 28 0.30 22.27 -10.92
CA LYS A 28 0.93 22.72 -9.68
C LYS A 28 1.97 21.71 -9.20
N PRO A 29 3.19 22.14 -8.81
CA PRO A 29 4.16 21.25 -8.20
C PRO A 29 3.62 20.56 -6.95
N PHE A 30 3.86 19.25 -6.86
CA PHE A 30 3.42 18.37 -5.80
C PHE A 30 4.63 17.67 -5.15
N LEU A 31 4.89 18.02 -3.89
CA LEU A 31 5.88 17.34 -3.05
C LEU A 31 5.18 16.22 -2.29
N ILE A 32 5.66 14.98 -2.42
CA ILE A 32 5.21 13.86 -1.58
C ILE A 32 5.82 14.03 -0.19
N TYR A 33 4.97 14.36 0.79
CA TYR A 33 5.29 14.32 2.20
C TYR A 33 4.45 13.23 2.87
N GLY A 34 5.03 12.04 2.89
CA GLY A 34 4.33 10.80 3.20
C GLY A 34 4.50 10.30 4.63
N ASP A 35 3.51 9.52 5.08
CA ASP A 35 3.53 8.75 6.31
C ASP A 35 3.33 7.24 6.02
N SER A 36 3.91 6.39 6.86
CA SER A 36 3.90 4.93 6.67
C SER A 36 2.78 4.27 7.47
N ALA A 37 1.54 4.45 7.02
CA ALA A 37 0.33 3.90 7.65
C ALA A 37 0.07 2.43 7.27
N LEU A 38 1.10 1.58 7.35
CA LEU A 38 1.12 0.22 6.79
C LEU A 38 -0.09 -0.63 7.22
N SER A 39 -0.42 -0.64 8.51
CA SER A 39 -1.49 -1.51 9.04
C SER A 39 -2.84 -0.80 9.21
N LEU A 40 -3.05 0.38 8.62
CA LEU A 40 -4.24 1.21 8.84
C LEU A 40 -5.56 0.45 8.62
N ILE A 41 -5.69 -0.23 7.47
CA ILE A 41 -6.90 -0.99 7.07
C ILE A 41 -7.14 -2.20 7.99
N ALA A 42 -6.07 -2.85 8.45
CA ALA A 42 -6.20 -4.07 9.24
C ALA A 42 -6.39 -3.81 10.73
N GLN A 43 -5.83 -2.72 11.26
CA GLN A 43 -5.75 -2.48 12.70
C GLN A 43 -6.86 -1.58 13.25
N LEU A 44 -7.36 -0.63 12.45
CA LEU A 44 -8.26 0.41 12.93
C LEU A 44 -9.72 0.13 12.57
N THR A 45 -10.63 0.55 13.44
CA THR A 45 -12.06 0.70 13.14
C THR A 45 -12.30 2.04 12.44
N GLY A 46 -13.46 2.21 11.81
CA GLY A 46 -13.80 3.43 11.06
C GLY A 46 -13.56 4.74 11.83
N GLU A 47 -14.07 4.86 13.06
CA GLU A 47 -13.87 6.05 13.89
C GLU A 47 -12.38 6.37 14.14
N LYS A 48 -11.55 5.33 14.32
CA LYS A 48 -10.11 5.48 14.54
C LYS A 48 -9.37 5.81 13.25
N VAL A 49 -9.86 5.37 12.10
CA VAL A 49 -9.31 5.75 10.79
C VAL A 49 -9.50 7.25 10.58
N ASP A 50 -10.70 7.79 10.81
CA ASP A 50 -10.94 9.22 10.64
C ASP A 50 -10.05 10.05 11.57
N LEU A 51 -9.97 9.67 12.85
CA LEU A 51 -9.09 10.32 13.82
C LEU A 51 -7.62 10.31 13.38
N TYR A 52 -7.14 9.18 12.88
CA TYR A 52 -5.78 9.05 12.37
C TYR A 52 -5.53 9.99 11.19
N LEU A 53 -6.42 9.96 10.19
CA LEU A 53 -6.28 10.76 8.98
C LEU A 53 -6.33 12.26 9.27
N ASP A 54 -7.19 12.69 10.21
CA ASP A 54 -7.27 14.09 10.63
C ASP A 54 -6.01 14.55 11.37
N ASP A 55 -5.44 13.72 12.25
CA ASP A 55 -4.15 14.01 12.90
C ASP A 55 -3.02 14.15 11.86
N LYS A 56 -2.94 13.23 10.89
CA LYS A 56 -1.90 13.29 9.85
C LYS A 56 -2.05 14.50 8.95
N ARG A 57 -3.28 14.85 8.61
CA ARG A 57 -3.58 16.06 7.82
C ARG A 57 -3.21 17.32 8.61
N ALA A 58 -3.52 17.37 9.91
CA ALA A 58 -3.16 18.50 10.77
C ALA A 58 -1.64 18.69 10.91
N ARG A 59 -0.87 17.60 10.79
CA ARG A 59 0.61 17.63 10.76
C ARG A 59 1.19 17.93 9.38
N GLY A 60 0.35 18.09 8.36
CA GLY A 60 0.75 18.48 7.00
C GLY A 60 1.13 17.31 6.08
N PHE A 61 0.98 16.05 6.51
CA PHE A 61 1.18 14.91 5.62
C PHE A 61 0.16 14.95 4.47
N ASN A 62 0.60 14.55 3.28
CA ASN A 62 -0.24 14.53 2.08
C ASN A 62 -0.17 13.21 1.30
N ALA A 63 0.60 12.23 1.77
CA ALA A 63 0.64 10.90 1.20
C ALA A 63 0.67 9.80 2.26
N LEU A 64 0.11 8.63 1.96
CA LEU A 64 0.06 7.49 2.86
C LEU A 64 0.49 6.22 2.14
N LEU A 65 1.48 5.52 2.69
CA LEU A 65 1.83 4.15 2.29
C LEU A 65 1.04 3.16 3.14
N ILE A 66 0.17 2.34 2.52
CA ILE A 66 -0.81 1.50 3.22
C ILE A 66 -0.82 0.08 2.65
N ASN A 67 -0.82 -0.94 3.50
CA ASN A 67 -1.07 -2.32 3.09
C ASN A 67 -2.57 -2.56 2.90
N LEU A 68 -2.97 -3.06 1.72
CA LEU A 68 -4.33 -3.58 1.53
C LEU A 68 -4.53 -4.87 2.34
N ILE A 69 -3.48 -5.67 2.41
CA ILE A 69 -3.44 -6.92 3.18
C ILE A 69 -2.25 -6.84 4.13
N GLU A 70 -2.55 -6.83 5.43
CA GLU A 70 -1.56 -6.90 6.50
C GLU A 70 -1.52 -8.32 7.06
N HIS A 71 -0.34 -8.92 7.16
CA HIS A 71 -0.20 -10.33 7.56
C HIS A 71 0.56 -10.51 8.88
N ARG A 72 1.16 -9.45 9.45
CA ARG A 72 2.05 -9.58 10.62
C ARG A 72 1.85 -8.52 11.69
N PHE A 73 1.65 -7.26 11.31
CA PHE A 73 1.74 -6.14 12.25
C PHE A 73 0.39 -5.59 12.72
N SER A 74 -0.69 -6.35 12.52
CA SER A 74 -2.00 -6.06 13.12
C SER A 74 -2.39 -7.11 14.16
N THR A 75 -3.28 -6.70 15.08
CA THR A 75 -3.73 -7.52 16.22
C THR A 75 -4.37 -8.85 15.78
N ASN A 76 -5.09 -8.84 14.66
CA ASN A 76 -5.85 -9.99 14.16
C ASN A 76 -5.34 -10.48 12.80
N ALA A 77 -4.09 -10.21 12.46
CA ALA A 77 -3.59 -10.45 11.11
C ALA A 77 -3.86 -11.90 10.63
N PRO A 78 -4.35 -12.11 9.39
CA PRO A 78 -4.59 -11.11 8.37
C PRO A 78 -6.01 -10.51 8.36
N ALA A 79 -6.84 -10.81 9.36
CA ALA A 79 -8.16 -10.18 9.47
C ALA A 79 -8.05 -8.69 9.84
N ASN A 80 -9.03 -7.91 9.37
CA ASN A 80 -9.19 -6.52 9.79
C ASN A 80 -9.75 -6.43 11.23
N ALA A 81 -9.91 -5.20 11.73
CA ALA A 81 -10.43 -4.92 13.07
C ALA A 81 -11.83 -5.50 13.35
N TYR A 82 -12.58 -5.85 12.29
CA TYR A 82 -13.91 -6.45 12.34
C TYR A 82 -13.88 -7.99 12.17
N GLY A 83 -12.69 -8.60 12.21
CA GLY A 83 -12.52 -10.05 12.05
C GLY A 83 -12.69 -10.56 10.63
N GLN A 84 -12.76 -9.67 9.62
CA GLN A 84 -12.93 -10.06 8.22
C GLN A 84 -11.56 -10.41 7.61
N GLN A 85 -11.39 -11.68 7.22
CA GLN A 85 -10.25 -12.17 6.43
C GLN A 85 -10.28 -11.54 5.04
N PRO A 86 -9.13 -11.30 4.38
CA PRO A 86 -9.08 -10.77 3.01
C PRO A 86 -9.62 -11.76 1.96
N PHE A 87 -9.49 -13.07 2.22
CA PHE A 87 -9.91 -14.13 1.31
C PHE A 87 -10.85 -15.11 2.02
N MET A 88 -11.79 -15.69 1.25
CA MET A 88 -12.76 -16.66 1.77
C MET A 88 -12.12 -18.00 2.15
N LYS A 89 -11.00 -18.33 1.51
CA LYS A 89 -10.18 -19.50 1.79
C LYS A 89 -8.74 -19.06 1.97
N SER A 90 -8.05 -19.65 2.94
CA SER A 90 -6.61 -19.43 3.11
C SER A 90 -5.88 -19.81 1.83
N ASP A 91 -4.89 -19.00 1.45
CA ASP A 91 -4.00 -19.21 0.30
C ASP A 91 -4.70 -19.19 -1.09
N ASP A 92 -5.97 -18.77 -1.16
CA ASP A 92 -6.70 -18.60 -2.42
C ASP A 92 -6.92 -17.11 -2.71
N TYR A 93 -6.07 -16.54 -3.57
CA TYR A 93 -6.18 -15.16 -4.00
C TYR A 93 -7.31 -14.92 -5.01
N SER A 94 -7.94 -15.98 -5.54
CA SER A 94 -9.02 -15.86 -6.53
C SER A 94 -10.39 -15.62 -5.89
N THR A 95 -10.54 -15.91 -4.60
CA THR A 95 -11.80 -15.76 -3.87
C THR A 95 -11.67 -14.72 -2.75
N THR A 96 -11.88 -13.45 -3.10
CA THR A 96 -11.85 -12.32 -2.16
C THR A 96 -13.04 -12.32 -1.20
N ASN A 97 -12.84 -11.76 -0.01
CA ASN A 97 -13.93 -11.46 0.92
C ASN A 97 -14.37 -10.00 0.74
N GLU A 98 -15.56 -9.81 0.17
CA GLU A 98 -16.13 -8.50 -0.11
C GLU A 98 -16.20 -7.59 1.12
N ARG A 99 -16.44 -8.14 2.32
CA ARG A 99 -16.53 -7.32 3.54
C ARG A 99 -15.19 -6.71 3.95
N HIS A 100 -14.09 -7.40 3.66
CA HIS A 100 -12.75 -6.88 3.93
C HIS A 100 -12.41 -5.76 2.95
N PHE A 101 -12.63 -5.99 1.65
CA PHE A 101 -12.31 -5.01 0.61
C PHE A 101 -13.26 -3.80 0.62
N ALA A 102 -14.54 -3.97 0.97
CA ALA A 102 -15.43 -2.83 1.20
C ALA A 102 -14.95 -1.91 2.33
N HIS A 103 -14.32 -2.47 3.38
CA HIS A 103 -13.67 -1.65 4.40
C HIS A 103 -12.41 -0.96 3.87
N ALA A 104 -11.57 -1.67 3.11
CA ALA A 104 -10.40 -1.08 2.45
C ALA A 104 -10.80 0.09 1.54
N ASP A 105 -11.80 -0.10 0.68
CA ASP A 105 -12.34 0.92 -0.22
C ASP A 105 -12.84 2.14 0.56
N TRP A 106 -13.58 1.92 1.66
CA TRP A 106 -14.03 3.00 2.52
C TRP A 106 -12.85 3.79 3.12
N VAL A 107 -11.79 3.13 3.59
CA VAL A 107 -10.58 3.80 4.10
C VAL A 107 -9.89 4.62 3.01
N LEU A 108 -9.76 4.06 1.81
CA LEU A 108 -9.16 4.76 0.66
C LEU A 108 -9.98 6.01 0.28
N HIS A 109 -11.31 5.91 0.31
CA HIS A 109 -12.20 7.05 0.09
C HIS A 109 -12.07 8.13 1.18
N GLN A 110 -11.95 7.76 2.46
CA GLN A 110 -11.71 8.74 3.52
C GLN A 110 -10.37 9.46 3.34
N ALA A 111 -9.31 8.72 2.99
CA ALA A 111 -8.01 9.31 2.71
C ALA A 111 -8.06 10.27 1.52
N ALA A 112 -8.71 9.87 0.41
CA ALA A 112 -8.88 10.72 -0.76
C ALA A 112 -9.69 11.99 -0.45
N ASN A 113 -10.80 11.86 0.28
CA ASN A 113 -11.64 13.00 0.68
C ASN A 113 -10.90 14.01 1.58
N LYS A 114 -9.89 13.54 2.31
CA LYS A 114 -9.03 14.38 3.16
C LYS A 114 -7.78 14.90 2.43
N GLY A 115 -7.63 14.58 1.14
CA GLY A 115 -6.58 15.11 0.26
C GLY A 115 -5.27 14.32 0.29
N PHE A 116 -5.29 13.05 0.70
CA PHE A 116 -4.11 12.20 0.66
C PHE A 116 -3.92 11.52 -0.70
N LEU A 117 -2.69 11.53 -1.21
CA LEU A 117 -2.21 10.53 -2.16
C LEU A 117 -2.05 9.20 -1.42
N VAL A 118 -2.77 8.16 -1.84
CA VAL A 118 -2.58 6.82 -1.29
C VAL A 118 -1.67 6.00 -2.21
N LEU A 119 -0.65 5.39 -1.61
CA LEU A 119 0.24 4.42 -2.23
C LEU A 119 -0.10 3.02 -1.67
N PRO A 120 -1.05 2.30 -2.28
CA PRO A 120 -1.46 1.00 -1.79
C PRO A 120 -0.42 -0.07 -2.11
N THR A 121 -0.09 -0.90 -1.14
CA THR A 121 0.72 -2.11 -1.29
C THR A 121 -0.22 -3.33 -1.20
N PRO A 122 -0.52 -4.01 -2.33
CA PRO A 122 -1.55 -5.04 -2.36
C PRO A 122 -1.28 -6.22 -1.43
N SER A 123 -0.02 -6.64 -1.33
CA SER A 123 0.44 -7.75 -0.48
C SER A 123 1.89 -7.51 -0.05
N TYR A 124 2.12 -6.51 0.80
CA TYR A 124 3.45 -6.12 1.23
C TYR A 124 4.16 -7.30 1.93
N THR A 125 5.26 -7.77 1.33
CA THR A 125 6.03 -8.98 1.69
C THR A 125 5.30 -10.34 1.54
N GLY A 126 4.06 -10.35 1.05
CA GLY A 126 3.24 -11.55 0.84
C GLY A 126 2.51 -12.06 2.08
N LEU A 127 1.53 -12.95 1.90
CA LEU A 127 0.84 -13.65 2.99
C LEU A 127 1.71 -14.85 3.43
N CYS A 128 2.30 -14.80 4.63
CA CYS A 128 3.26 -15.82 5.06
C CYS A 128 2.62 -16.92 5.93
N ARG A 129 2.74 -18.20 5.52
CA ARG A 129 2.32 -19.38 6.31
C ARG A 129 3.27 -19.68 7.45
N ARG A 130 2.76 -19.84 8.68
CA ARG A 130 3.51 -20.49 9.78
C ARG A 130 2.93 -21.84 10.20
N SER A 131 3.16 -22.85 9.35
CA SER A 131 3.51 -24.25 9.71
C SER A 131 3.61 -25.11 8.43
N GLY A 132 4.71 -24.92 7.71
CA GLY A 132 4.98 -25.53 6.39
C GLY A 132 6.03 -24.78 5.55
N ARG A 133 6.40 -23.57 6.02
CA ARG A 133 7.66 -22.82 5.85
C ARG A 133 7.87 -22.10 4.51
N LEU A 134 7.48 -20.82 4.51
CA LEU A 134 8.37 -19.73 4.11
C LEU A 134 8.54 -18.82 5.33
N VAL A 135 9.76 -18.39 5.57
CA VAL A 135 10.11 -17.40 6.58
C VAL A 135 10.50 -16.17 5.77
N SER A 136 10.06 -14.97 6.16
CA SER A 136 10.79 -13.77 5.76
C SER A 136 12.25 -14.02 6.11
N ARG A 137 13.19 -13.72 5.21
CA ARG A 137 14.56 -13.51 5.67
C ARG A 137 14.44 -12.42 6.74
N ASP A 138 14.65 -12.79 8.00
CA ASP A 138 14.41 -11.88 9.12
C ASP A 138 15.30 -10.66 8.90
N GLU A 139 14.71 -9.46 8.96
CA GLU A 139 15.51 -8.21 8.94
C GLU A 139 16.41 -8.09 10.18
N ASN A 140 16.24 -9.00 11.16
CA ASN A 140 17.08 -9.12 12.35
C ASN A 140 18.24 -10.12 12.18
N GLU A 141 18.41 -10.74 11.00
CA GLU A 141 19.57 -11.60 10.66
C GLU A 141 20.72 -10.82 10.01
N TRP A 142 20.86 -9.51 10.28
CA TRP A 142 22.06 -8.72 9.93
C TRP A 142 23.31 -9.07 10.79
N GLY A 143 23.50 -10.36 11.09
CA GLY A 143 24.81 -10.88 11.47
C GLY A 143 25.70 -10.99 10.23
N PRO A 144 27.03 -10.84 10.36
CA PRO A 144 27.93 -10.90 9.21
C PRO A 144 27.73 -12.22 8.44
N PRO A 145 27.71 -12.19 7.09
CA PRO A 145 27.43 -13.39 6.31
C PRO A 145 28.54 -14.43 6.55
N THR A 146 28.18 -15.60 7.10
CA THR A 146 29.06 -16.76 7.05
C THR A 146 29.19 -17.22 5.59
N PRO A 147 30.41 -17.28 5.01
CA PRO A 147 30.58 -17.69 3.63
C PRO A 147 30.35 -19.19 3.51
N ARG A 148 29.34 -19.60 2.75
CA ARG A 148 29.26 -20.96 2.19
C ARG A 148 29.21 -20.87 0.67
N ILE A 149 30.35 -21.18 0.07
CA ILE A 149 30.56 -21.32 -1.36
C ILE A 149 29.76 -22.54 -1.83
N TRP A 150 28.80 -22.32 -2.73
CA TRP A 150 28.26 -23.36 -3.60
C TRP A 150 28.16 -22.80 -5.02
N THR A 151 29.07 -23.25 -5.88
CA THR A 151 29.05 -23.01 -7.32
C THR A 151 27.99 -23.93 -7.95
N LEU A 152 27.01 -23.37 -8.66
CA LEU A 152 26.23 -24.07 -9.67
C LEU A 152 26.09 -23.19 -10.93
N PRO A 153 26.15 -23.80 -12.13
CA PRO A 153 26.28 -23.08 -13.40
C PRO A 153 24.95 -22.47 -13.87
N TRP A 154 25.03 -21.25 -14.38
CA TRP A 154 23.93 -20.53 -15.02
C TRP A 154 23.58 -21.15 -16.38
N THR A 155 22.34 -21.62 -16.56
CA THR A 155 21.69 -21.62 -17.87
C THR A 155 20.32 -20.96 -17.72
N ALA A 156 20.19 -19.74 -18.24
CA ALA A 156 18.92 -19.04 -18.33
C ALA A 156 18.13 -19.59 -19.53
N SER A 157 16.86 -19.94 -19.30
CA SER A 157 15.85 -19.99 -20.36
C SER A 157 14.78 -18.95 -20.03
N PRO A 158 14.38 -18.08 -20.98
CA PRO A 158 13.38 -17.04 -20.71
C PRO A 158 11.98 -17.66 -20.68
N MET A 159 11.27 -17.53 -19.56
CA MET A 159 9.81 -17.67 -19.54
C MET A 159 9.19 -16.28 -19.61
N SER A 160 8.51 -16.00 -20.72
CA SER A 160 7.58 -14.87 -20.82
C SER A 160 6.35 -15.17 -19.97
N PHE A 161 6.07 -14.32 -18.99
CA PHE A 161 4.74 -14.23 -18.40
C PHE A 161 3.88 -13.33 -19.28
N GLY A 162 2.93 -13.92 -20.00
CA GLY A 162 1.86 -13.20 -20.66
C GLY A 162 0.84 -12.72 -19.62
N LEU A 163 0.91 -11.44 -19.26
CA LEU A 163 -0.16 -10.77 -18.53
C LEU A 163 -1.27 -10.43 -19.54
N LYS A 164 -2.32 -11.26 -19.57
CA LYS A 164 -3.62 -10.82 -20.10
C LYS A 164 -4.36 -10.14 -18.96
N GLU A 165 -4.76 -8.90 -19.23
CA GLU A 165 -5.70 -8.05 -18.49
C GLU A 165 -5.07 -7.18 -17.39
N GLU A 166 -4.72 -5.97 -17.80
CA GLU A 166 -4.48 -4.77 -16.99
C GLU A 166 -5.57 -4.59 -15.93
N ILE A 167 -5.19 -4.71 -14.66
CA ILE A 167 -5.92 -4.04 -13.59
C ILE A 167 -5.67 -2.54 -13.80
N THR A 168 -6.57 -1.90 -14.54
CA THR A 168 -6.61 -0.44 -14.68
C THR A 168 -6.96 0.14 -13.31
N ILE A 169 -5.94 0.59 -12.58
CA ILE A 169 -6.10 1.44 -11.40
C ILE A 169 -6.69 2.76 -11.92
N ARG A 170 -8.02 2.87 -11.92
CA ARG A 170 -8.68 4.16 -12.11
C ARG A 170 -8.47 4.94 -10.82
N LEU A 171 -7.56 5.91 -10.87
CA LEU A 171 -7.53 7.03 -9.93
C LEU A 171 -8.94 7.64 -9.95
N ILE A 172 -9.73 7.38 -8.91
CA ILE A 172 -11.09 7.90 -8.79
C ILE A 172 -10.98 9.41 -8.57
N GLY A 173 -11.00 10.16 -9.67
CA GLY A 173 -11.38 11.57 -9.69
C GLY A 173 -12.90 11.63 -9.84
N ILE A 174 -13.60 12.04 -8.79
CA ILE A 174 -15.02 12.39 -8.87
C ILE A 174 -15.07 13.80 -9.48
N GLY A 175 -15.83 13.95 -10.57
CA GLY A 175 -16.06 15.22 -11.26
C GLY A 175 -17.06 16.13 -10.56
#